data_AF-A0A6P0XYV5-F1
#
_entry.id   AF-A0A6P0XYV5-F1
#
_cell.length_a   1.000
_cell.length_b   1.000
_cell.length_c   1.000
_cell.angle_alpha   90.00
_cell.angle_beta   90.00
_cell.angle_gamma   90.00
#
_symmetry.space_group_name_H-M   'P 1'
#
loop_
_entity.id
_entity.type
_entity.pdbx_description
1 polymer ?
#
loop_
_entity_poly.entity_id
_entity_poly.type
_entity_poly.pdbx_seq_one_letter_code
_entity_poly.pdbx_strand_id
1 'polypeptide(L)' 'MFDNVLAVPAVDELLSPMLTVIPLQLLAYHIAAHRGLDVDQPRNLAKSVTVE' A
#
# COMPACT_ATOMS: atom_id res chain seq x y z
N MET A 1 -11.32 -1.52 -22.02
CA MET A 1 -11.68 -0.37 -21.18
C MET A 1 -11.87 -0.90 -19.76
N PHE A 2 -11.36 -0.22 -18.74
CA PHE A 2 -11.55 -0.64 -17.35
C PHE A 2 -12.84 -0.01 -16.80
N ASP A 3 -13.61 -0.76 -16.01
CA ASP A 3 -14.86 -0.27 -15.42
C ASP A 3 -14.64 0.71 -14.25
N ASN A 4 -13.49 0.59 -13.57
CA ASN A 4 -13.11 1.43 -12.44
C ASN A 4 -11.67 1.90 -12.59
N VAL A 5 -11.43 3.19 -12.33
CA VAL A 5 -10.10 3.82 -12.42
C VAL A 5 -9.88 4.65 -11.16
N LEU A 6 -8.76 4.41 -10.47
CA LEU A 6 -8.28 5.25 -9.39
C LEU A 6 -7.35 6.31 -9.97
N ALA A 7 -7.88 7.51 -10.21
CA ALA A 7 -7.11 8.62 -10.73
C ALA A 7 -6.08 9.08 -9.69
N VAL A 8 -4.84 9.29 -10.13
CA VAL A 8 -3.77 9.90 -9.35
C VAL A 8 -3.53 11.30 -9.94
N PRO A 9 -3.25 12.33 -9.11
CA PRO A 9 -2.94 13.66 -9.61
C PRO A 9 -1.76 13.65 -10.59
N ALA A 10 -1.81 14.55 -11.58
CA ALA A 10 -0.66 14.80 -12.43
C ALA A 10 0.52 15.30 -11.59
N VAL A 11 1.68 14.70 -11.80
CA VAL A 11 2.92 15.01 -11.09
C VAL A 11 4.10 14.80 -12.04
N ASP A 12 5.25 15.39 -11.73
CA ASP A 12 6.50 15.11 -12.45
C ASP A 12 6.76 13.61 -12.57
N GLU A 13 7.27 13.18 -13.72
CA GLU A 13 7.50 11.76 -14.01
C GLU A 13 8.39 11.09 -12.96
N LEU A 14 9.40 11.81 -12.44
CA LEU A 14 10.29 11.32 -11.40
C LEU A 14 9.56 11.03 -10.07
N LEU A 15 8.48 11.75 -9.79
CA LEU A 15 7.68 11.62 -8.57
C LEU A 15 6.44 10.72 -8.75
N SER A 16 6.07 10.39 -9.99
CA SER A 16 4.94 9.51 -10.30
C SER A 16 4.95 8.18 -9.52
N PRO A 17 6.10 7.49 -9.34
CA PRO A 17 6.13 6.25 -8.55
C PRO A 17 5.69 6.44 -7.08
N MET A 18 5.94 7.62 -6.49
CA MET A 18 5.57 7.89 -5.10
C MET A 18 4.07 8.05 -4.92
N LEU A 19 3.38 8.68 -5.86
CA LEU A 19 1.93 8.88 -5.76
C LEU A 19 1.16 7.63 -6.19
N THR A 20 1.66 6.91 -7.20
CA THR A 20 1.00 5.70 -7.71
C THR A 20 1.01 4.52 -6.73
N VAL A 21 1.95 4.47 -5.78
CA VAL A 21 1.97 3.43 -4.73
C VAL A 21 0.94 3.67 -3.61
N ILE A 22 0.52 4.92 -3.37
CA ILE A 22 -0.37 5.27 -2.26
C ILE A 22 -1.73 4.55 -2.36
N PRO A 23 -2.44 4.53 -3.51
CA PRO A 23 -3.68 3.77 -3.63
C PRO A 23 -3.52 2.27 -3.35
N LEU A 24 -2.37 1.68 -3.72
CA LEU A 24 -2.09 0.27 -3.46
C LEU A 24 -1.84 0.00 -1.98
N GLN A 25 -1.14 0.91 -1.29
CA GLN A 25 -0.95 0.85 0.17
C GLN A 25 -2.28 0.96 0.92
N LEU A 26 -3.13 1.90 0.51
CA LEU A 26 -4.48 2.07 1.09
C LEU A 26 -5.39 0.86 0.80
N LEU A 27 -5.31 0.29 -0.40
CA LEU A 27 -6.05 -0.93 -0.73
C LEU A 27 -5.65 -2.09 0.19
N ALA A 28 -4.34 -2.30 0.39
CA ALA A 28 -3.85 -3.33 1.30
C ALA A 28 -4.32 -3.10 2.74
N TYR A 29 -4.22 -1.85 3.23
CA TYR A 29 -4.72 -1.43 4.54
C TYR A 29 -6.20 -1.76 4.71
N HIS A 30 -7.05 -1.32 3.79
CA HIS A 30 -8.49 -1.52 3.89
C HIS A 30 -8.90 -2.99 3.79
N ILE A 31 -8.22 -3.79 2.96
CA ILE A 31 -8.45 -5.24 2.89
C ILE A 31 -8.08 -5.92 4.22
N ALA A 32 -6.92 -5.59 4.80
CA ALA A 32 -6.47 -6.17 6.05
C ALA A 32 -7.40 -5.79 7.22
N ALA A 33 -7.75 -4.50 7.33
CA ALA A 33 -8.68 -4.01 8.34
C ALA A 33 -10.07 -4.62 8.20
N HIS A 34 -10.60 -4.73 6.98
CA HIS A 34 -11.90 -5.37 6.74
C HIS A 34 -11.92 -6.86 7.09
N ARG A 35 -10.77 -7.53 6.98
CA ARG A 35 -10.58 -8.93 7.38
C ARG A 35 -10.30 -9.10 8.88
N GLY A 36 -10.23 -8.02 9.66
CA GLY A 36 -9.91 -8.08 11.08
C GLY A 36 -8.48 -8.52 11.38
N LEU A 37 -7.54 -8.31 10.44
CA LEU A 37 -6.13 -8.60 10.63
C LEU A 37 -5.42 -7.41 11.31
N ASP A 38 -4.40 -7.71 12.10
CA ASP A 38 -3.51 -6.68 12.65
C ASP A 38 -2.61 -6.13 11.54
N VAL A 39 -2.85 -4.87 11.17
CA VAL A 39 -2.11 -4.15 10.13
C VAL A 39 -0.72 -3.75 10.63
N ASP A 40 -0.60 -3.41 11.91
CA ASP A 40 0.64 -2.90 12.51
C ASP A 40 1.60 -4.06 12.85
N GLN A 41 1.07 -5.25 13.11
CA GLN A 41 1.83 -6.46 13.39
C GLN A 41 1.46 -7.62 12.45
N PRO A 42 1.86 -7.54 11.16
CA PRO A 42 1.59 -8.60 10.22
C PRO A 42 2.32 -9.89 10.62
N ARG A 43 1.67 -11.03 10.38
CA ARG A 43 2.19 -12.35 10.76
C ARG A 43 3.57 -12.60 10.14
N ASN A 44 4.46 -13.19 10.92
CA ASN A 44 5.81 -13.59 10.51
C ASN A 44 6.76 -12.44 10.12
N LEU A 45 6.40 -11.20 10.46
CA LEU A 45 7.21 -10.02 10.17
C LEU A 45 7.63 -9.33 11.46
N ALA A 46 8.84 -8.79 11.44
CA ALA A 46 9.35 -7.88 12.45
C ALA A 46 9.67 -6.53 11.78
N LYS A 47 9.64 -5.44 12.54
CA LYS A 47 9.94 -4.09 12.03
C LYS A 47 11.33 -3.99 11.41
N SER A 48 12.29 -4.72 11.96
CA SER A 48 13.63 -4.89 11.42
C SER A 48 14.10 -6.29 11.75
N VAL A 49 14.74 -6.96 10.79
CA VAL A 49 15.40 -8.24 11.04
C VAL A 49 16.81 -7.93 11.51
N THR A 50 17.07 -8.16 12.78
CA THR A 50 18.42 -8.05 13.38
C THR A 50 18.87 -9.46 13.75
N VAL A 51 19.47 -10.16 12.80
CA VAL A 51 20.17 -11.42 13.07
C VAL A 51 21.44 -11.40 12.24
N GLU A 52 22.58 -11.63 12.90
CA GLU A 52 23.84 -12.01 12.24
C GLU A 52 23.77 -13.47 11.79
#